data_AF-A0A814GI92-F1
#
_entry.id   AF-A0A814GI92-F1
#
_cell.length_a   1.000
_cell.length_b   1.000
_cell.length_c   1.000
_cell.angle_alpha   90.00
_cell.angle_beta   90.00
_cell.angle_gamma   90.00
#
_symmetry.space_group_name_H-M   'P 1'
#
loop_
_entity.id
_entity.type
_entity.pdbx_description
1 polymer ?
#
loop_
_entity_poly.entity_id
_entity_poly.type
_entity_poly.pdbx_seq_one_letter_code
_entity_poly.pdbx_strand_id
1 'polypeptide(L)'
;MNDDWSRCPICYEEYSLVHRPTTFLCGHSTCIDHTFGHNRLNECPICRYPLHQQHEYNVSYNLEEASRLYHMTKNTVDYSTIKLPSADIQTNHISTVYRNENNERRLPTKLDHEVHNEETITTPRTILAFILASASAMKKTAHKGQQHKKCGHYCFLNTTPQCCECSDQRPHAENNRYDKYVDGHGIQQFARRNEYYCPSCKQH
;
A
#
# COMPACT_ATOMS: atom_id res chain seq x y z
N MET A 1 21.66 -8.80 8.12
CA MET A 1 20.52 -9.72 8.01
C MET A 1 20.20 -9.83 6.53
N ASN A 2 20.01 -11.03 6.00
CA ASN A 2 19.62 -11.19 4.59
C ASN A 2 18.18 -10.69 4.46
N ASP A 3 18.01 -9.55 3.79
CA ASP A 3 16.72 -8.91 3.52
C ASP A 3 15.97 -9.65 2.38
N ASP A 4 15.82 -10.96 2.52
CA ASP A 4 15.12 -11.77 1.54
C ASP A 4 13.61 -11.70 1.79
N TRP A 5 13.00 -10.63 1.27
CA TRP A 5 11.56 -10.36 1.33
C TRP A 5 10.72 -11.45 0.67
N SER A 6 11.32 -12.35 -0.11
CA SER A 6 10.66 -13.46 -0.79
C SER A 6 10.41 -14.68 0.10
N ARG A 7 10.88 -14.64 1.36
CA ARG A 7 10.84 -15.76 2.32
C ARG A 7 10.07 -15.40 3.59
N CYS A 8 9.52 -16.41 4.24
CA CYS A 8 8.94 -16.26 5.57
C CYS A 8 10.05 -15.97 6.60
N PRO A 9 9.95 -14.92 7.42
CA PRO A 9 10.99 -14.58 8.40
C PRO A 9 11.05 -15.54 9.62
N ILE A 10 10.15 -16.53 9.68
CA ILE A 10 10.06 -17.49 10.79
C ILE A 10 10.63 -18.85 10.37
N CYS A 11 10.12 -19.46 9.30
CA CYS A 11 10.66 -20.73 8.80
C CYS A 11 11.72 -20.58 7.71
N TYR A 12 11.93 -19.38 7.17
CA TYR A 12 12.86 -19.11 6.06
C TYR A 12 12.52 -19.82 4.73
N GLU A 13 11.35 -20.45 4.65
CA GLU A 13 10.82 -21.04 3.42
C GLU A 13 10.36 -19.96 2.44
N GLU A 14 10.51 -20.25 1.14
CA GLU A 14 10.11 -19.37 0.04
C GLU A 14 8.59 -19.30 -0.08
N TYR A 15 8.06 -18.10 -0.34
CA TYR A 15 6.64 -17.93 -0.58
C TYR A 15 6.21 -18.64 -1.87
N SER A 16 5.14 -19.42 -1.77
CA SER A 16 4.63 -20.25 -2.87
C SER A 16 3.13 -20.53 -2.67
N LEU A 17 2.53 -21.26 -3.62
CA LEU A 17 1.14 -21.73 -3.51
C LEU A 17 0.89 -22.58 -2.25
N VAL A 18 1.94 -23.25 -1.75
CA VAL A 18 1.91 -24.05 -0.51
C VAL A 18 2.23 -23.13 0.68
N HIS A 19 3.34 -22.39 0.62
CA HIS A 19 3.74 -21.43 1.65
C HIS A 19 3.19 -20.04 1.35
N ARG A 20 1.87 -19.87 1.49
CA ARG A 20 1.20 -18.63 1.08
C ARG A 20 1.59 -17.46 2.00
N PRO A 21 2.05 -16.33 1.44
CA PRO A 21 2.34 -15.14 2.23
C PRO A 21 1.06 -14.53 2.75
N THR A 22 1.10 -14.12 4.02
CA THR A 22 0.01 -13.50 4.72
C THR A 22 0.53 -12.21 5.35
N THR A 23 -0.09 -11.07 5.01
CA THR A 23 0.37 -9.76 5.47
C THR A 23 -0.52 -9.26 6.60
N PHE A 24 0.10 -8.85 7.70
CA PHE A 24 -0.55 -8.22 8.85
C PHE A 24 -0.80 -6.72 8.59
N LEU A 25 -1.72 -6.11 9.35
CA LEU A 25 -1.97 -4.66 9.30
C LEU A 25 -0.74 -3.79 9.60
N CYS A 26 0.24 -4.33 10.34
CA CYS A 26 1.50 -3.64 10.59
C CYS A 26 2.48 -3.65 9.39
N GLY A 27 2.12 -4.31 8.28
CA GLY A 27 2.92 -4.40 7.05
C GLY A 27 3.92 -5.56 7.02
N HIS A 28 4.06 -6.32 8.12
CA HIS A 28 4.88 -7.53 8.14
C HIS A 28 4.16 -8.68 7.45
N SER A 29 4.93 -9.59 6.85
CA SER A 29 4.39 -10.79 6.21
C SER A 29 5.05 -12.05 6.75
N THR A 30 4.24 -13.10 6.95
CA THR A 30 4.67 -14.46 7.32
C THR A 30 3.95 -15.48 6.44
N CYS A 31 4.37 -16.74 6.42
CA CYS A 31 3.56 -17.76 5.74
C CYS A 31 2.30 -18.06 6.56
N ILE A 32 1.27 -18.55 5.89
CA ILE A 32 -0.05 -18.83 6.46
C ILE A 32 0.02 -19.76 7.67
N ASP A 33 0.87 -20.79 7.64
CA ASP A 33 1.05 -21.74 8.75
C ASP A 33 1.58 -21.05 10.01
N HIS A 34 2.55 -20.14 9.85
CA HIS A 34 3.08 -19.37 10.98
C HIS A 34 2.12 -18.27 11.42
N THR A 35 1.32 -17.70 10.51
CA THR A 35 0.25 -16.78 10.92
C THR A 35 -0.74 -17.48 11.85
N PHE A 36 -1.20 -18.69 11.51
CA PHE A 36 -2.11 -19.45 12.37
C PHE A 36 -1.45 -19.99 13.64
N GLY A 37 -0.20 -20.47 13.54
CA GLY A 37 0.57 -20.99 14.68
C GLY A 37 0.85 -19.92 15.74
N HIS A 38 1.13 -18.68 15.33
CA HIS A 38 1.41 -17.56 16.24
C HIS A 38 0.19 -16.74 16.64
N ASN A 39 -0.98 -16.99 16.04
CA ASN A 39 -2.22 -16.26 16.36
C ASN A 39 -2.65 -16.40 17.83
N ARG A 40 -2.10 -17.39 18.57
CA ARG A 40 -2.33 -17.53 20.02
C ARG A 40 -1.88 -16.33 20.84
N LEU A 41 -0.94 -15.54 20.33
CA LEU A 41 -0.41 -14.37 21.04
C LEU A 41 -1.20 -13.08 20.74
N ASN A 42 -2.15 -13.10 19.79
CA ASN A 42 -2.88 -11.90 19.33
C ASN A 42 -1.94 -10.72 19.00
N GLU A 43 -0.75 -11.00 18.47
CA GLU A 43 0.24 -9.99 18.12
C GLU A 43 1.10 -10.46 16.93
N CYS A 44 1.65 -9.51 16.18
CA CYS A 44 2.60 -9.79 15.13
C CYS A 44 3.89 -10.41 15.72
N PRO A 45 4.35 -11.57 15.23
CA PRO A 45 5.54 -12.23 15.76
C PRO A 45 6.84 -11.44 15.51
N ILE A 46 6.83 -10.46 14.60
CA ILE A 46 8.00 -9.65 14.24
C ILE A 46 8.07 -8.37 15.08
N CYS A 47 6.99 -7.60 15.13
CA CYS A 47 6.98 -6.28 15.76
C CYS A 47 6.07 -6.16 16.99
N ARG A 48 5.42 -7.24 17.41
CA ARG A 48 4.48 -7.26 18.55
C ARG A 48 3.29 -6.32 18.40
N TYR A 49 2.96 -5.91 17.18
CA TYR A 49 1.76 -5.13 16.91
C TYR A 49 0.51 -5.94 17.26
N PRO A 50 -0.41 -5.43 18.09
CA PRO A 50 -1.59 -6.17 18.51
C PRO A 50 -2.50 -6.48 17.33
N LEU A 51 -2.94 -7.73 17.23
CA LEU A 51 -3.91 -8.21 16.25
C LEU A 51 -5.23 -8.40 17.00
N HIS A 52 -6.22 -7.56 16.69
CA HIS A 52 -7.44 -7.50 17.50
C HIS A 52 -8.49 -8.52 17.05
N GLN A 53 -8.36 -9.10 15.85
CA GLN A 53 -9.29 -10.12 15.33
C GLN A 53 -8.59 -11.14 14.43
N GLN A 54 -9.09 -12.38 14.42
CA GLN A 54 -8.61 -13.46 13.55
C GLN A 54 -8.84 -13.22 12.04
N HIS A 55 -9.51 -12.13 11.67
CA HIS A 55 -9.77 -11.74 10.27
C HIS A 55 -8.84 -10.62 9.75
N GLU A 56 -7.87 -10.18 10.55
CA GLU A 56 -7.01 -9.02 10.21
C GLU A 56 -5.78 -9.38 9.35
N TYR A 57 -5.78 -10.57 8.76
CA TYR A 57 -4.71 -10.98 7.87
C TYR A 57 -5.27 -11.46 6.54
N ASN A 58 -4.69 -10.96 5.45
CA ASN A 58 -5.06 -11.32 4.09
C ASN A 58 -3.91 -12.08 3.44
N VAL A 59 -4.25 -13.14 2.71
CA VAL A 59 -3.30 -13.76 1.78
C VAL A 59 -2.90 -12.70 0.77
N SER A 60 -1.61 -12.43 0.69
CA SER A 60 -1.07 -11.40 -0.20
C SER A 60 -0.68 -12.02 -1.52
N TYR A 61 -1.66 -12.20 -2.42
CA TYR A 61 -1.41 -12.73 -3.77
C TYR A 61 -0.34 -11.93 -4.53
N ASN A 62 -0.27 -10.61 -4.28
CA ASN A 62 0.77 -9.76 -4.85
C ASN A 62 2.17 -10.16 -4.36
N LEU A 63 2.33 -10.48 -3.08
CA LEU A 63 3.61 -10.91 -2.52
C LEU A 63 3.97 -12.33 -2.98
N GLU A 64 2.96 -13.19 -3.15
CA GLU A 64 3.14 -14.53 -3.72
C GLU A 64 3.66 -14.45 -5.15
N GLU A 65 3.00 -13.68 -6.01
CA GLU A 65 3.39 -13.52 -7.41
C GLU A 65 4.74 -12.81 -7.54
N ALA A 66 5.00 -11.78 -6.73
CA ALA A 66 6.29 -11.10 -6.69
C ALA A 66 7.43 -12.04 -6.27
N SER A 67 7.21 -12.89 -5.26
CA SER A 67 8.19 -13.89 -4.83
C SER A 67 8.45 -14.90 -5.95
N ARG A 68 7.39 -15.42 -6.59
CA ARG A 68 7.50 -16.34 -7.73
C ARG A 68 8.33 -15.75 -8.87
N LEU A 69 8.03 -14.52 -9.28
CA LEU A 69 8.76 -13.81 -10.34
C LEU A 69 10.22 -13.55 -9.94
N TYR A 70 10.48 -13.21 -8.68
CA TYR A 70 11.83 -13.03 -8.17
C TYR A 70 12.64 -14.32 -8.29
N HIS A 71 12.10 -15.47 -7.86
CA HIS A 71 12.82 -16.75 -7.97
C HIS A 71 13.03 -17.20 -9.42
N MET A 72 12.06 -16.97 -10.31
CA MET A 72 12.22 -17.26 -11.75
C MET A 72 13.32 -16.43 -12.40
N THR A 73 13.48 -15.17 -11.98
CA THR A 73 14.46 -14.25 -12.56
C THR A 73 15.83 -14.36 -11.90
N LYS A 74 15.90 -14.73 -10.61
CA LYS A 74 17.13 -14.85 -9.84
C LYS A 74 18.18 -15.76 -10.48
N ASN A 75 17.72 -16.84 -11.13
CA ASN A 75 18.60 -17.82 -11.78
C ASN A 75 18.86 -17.54 -13.27
N THR A 76 18.06 -16.67 -13.90
CA THR A 76 18.17 -16.36 -15.34
C THR A 76 18.91 -15.06 -15.61
N VAL A 77 18.98 -14.17 -14.62
CA VAL A 77 19.64 -12.88 -14.72
C VAL A 77 20.98 -12.95 -14.01
N ASP A 78 22.08 -12.92 -14.76
CA ASP A 78 23.40 -12.70 -14.20
C ASP A 78 23.55 -11.22 -13.80
N TYR A 79 23.20 -10.92 -12.54
CA TYR A 79 23.28 -9.58 -11.98
C TYR A 79 24.70 -9.00 -11.99
N SER A 80 25.76 -9.81 -12.15
CA SER A 80 27.13 -9.30 -12.26
C SER A 80 27.38 -8.52 -13.56
N THR A 81 26.55 -8.76 -14.59
CA THR A 81 26.65 -8.08 -15.89
C THR A 81 25.87 -6.76 -15.95
N ILE A 82 24.96 -6.53 -15.01
CA ILE A 82 24.14 -5.31 -14.98
C ILE A 82 24.89 -4.23 -14.21
N LYS A 83 25.60 -3.35 -14.93
CA LYS A 83 26.07 -2.08 -14.38
C LYS A 83 24.85 -1.19 -14.14
N LEU A 84 24.40 -1.12 -12.89
CA LEU A 84 23.41 -0.11 -12.48
C LEU A 84 23.99 1.28 -12.80
N PRO A 85 23.26 2.15 -13.51
CA PRO A 85 23.70 3.53 -13.70
C PRO A 85 23.88 4.17 -12.31
N SER A 86 25.03 4.82 -12.12
CA SER A 86 25.31 5.60 -10.92
C SER A 86 24.14 6.55 -10.66
N ALA A 87 23.67 6.56 -9.41
CA ALA A 87 22.45 7.23 -8.99
C ALA A 87 22.56 8.76 -9.03
N ASP A 88 22.59 9.34 -10.23
CA ASP A 88 22.28 10.74 -10.50
C ASP A 88 20.88 10.81 -11.12
N ILE A 89 19.88 10.26 -10.42
CA ILE A 89 18.48 10.50 -10.77
C ILE A 89 18.06 11.75 -10.02
N GLN A 90 18.17 12.90 -10.68
CA GLN A 90 17.40 14.08 -10.31
C GLN A 90 15.93 13.70 -10.38
N THR A 91 15.25 13.71 -9.23
CA THR A 91 13.80 13.53 -9.12
C THR A 91 13.11 14.73 -9.77
N ASN A 92 12.90 14.68 -11.08
CA ASN A 92 12.00 15.61 -11.73
C ASN A 92 10.57 15.28 -11.29
N HIS A 93 9.98 16.23 -10.59
CA HIS A 93 8.58 16.28 -10.17
C HIS A 93 7.65 15.87 -11.31
N ILE A 94 7.08 14.66 -11.25
CA ILE A 94 5.90 14.31 -12.03
C ILE A 94 4.70 14.87 -11.27
N SER A 95 4.36 16.12 -11.56
CA SER A 95 3.08 16.71 -11.17
C SER A 95 2.02 16.26 -12.16
N THR A 96 1.30 15.18 -11.87
CA THR A 96 0.05 14.87 -12.58
C THR A 96 -1.03 15.85 -12.13
N VAL A 97 -1.27 16.87 -12.95
CA VAL A 97 -2.43 17.76 -12.84
C VAL A 97 -3.67 16.97 -13.27
N TYR A 98 -4.49 16.53 -12.32
CA TYR A 98 -5.88 16.20 -12.60
C TYR A 98 -6.65 17.52 -12.79
N ARG A 99 -6.86 17.92 -14.04
CA ARG A 99 -7.75 19.03 -14.41
C ARG A 99 -9.14 18.44 -14.63
N ASN A 100 -10.03 18.61 -13.65
CA ASN A 100 -11.46 18.39 -13.81
C ASN A 100 -12.09 19.68 -14.34
N GLU A 101 -12.45 19.71 -15.62
CA GLU A 101 -13.29 20.75 -16.19
C GLU A 101 -14.66 20.14 -16.52
N ASN A 102 -15.64 20.41 -15.66
CA ASN A 102 -17.05 20.31 -16.00
C ASN A 102 -17.39 21.45 -16.97
N ASN A 103 -17.84 21.16 -18.19
CA ASN A 103 -18.88 21.96 -18.82
C ASN A 103 -19.64 21.22 -19.94
N GLU A 104 -20.88 21.65 -20.10
CA GLU A 104 -22.03 21.01 -20.72
C GLU A 104 -22.02 20.89 -22.26
N ARG A 105 -22.95 20.04 -22.75
CA ARG A 105 -23.72 20.14 -24.02
C ARG A 105 -23.00 19.89 -25.36
N ARG A 106 -23.25 18.71 -25.94
CA ARG A 106 -24.08 18.44 -27.15
C ARG A 106 -23.73 17.07 -27.75
N LEU A 107 -24.76 16.27 -28.08
CA LEU A 107 -24.62 15.14 -29.00
C LEU A 107 -24.16 15.64 -30.38
N PRO A 108 -23.28 14.88 -31.04
CA PRO A 108 -23.48 14.64 -32.47
C PRO A 108 -23.43 13.16 -32.83
N THR A 109 -24.17 12.92 -33.91
CA THR A 109 -24.41 11.70 -34.65
C THR A 109 -23.17 11.06 -35.28
N LYS A 110 -23.20 9.72 -35.31
CA LYS A 110 -22.58 8.78 -36.27
C LYS A 110 -21.27 9.19 -36.94
N LEU A 111 -20.21 8.44 -36.64
CA LEU A 111 -19.19 8.08 -37.62
C LEU A 111 -18.62 6.70 -37.29
N ASP A 112 -18.64 5.84 -38.29
CA ASP A 112 -18.07 4.50 -38.30
C ASP A 112 -16.55 4.60 -38.14
N HIS A 113 -15.95 3.86 -37.20
CA HIS A 113 -14.50 3.70 -37.10
C HIS A 113 -14.12 2.26 -36.80
N GLU A 114 -13.21 1.77 -37.64
CA GLU A 114 -12.69 0.43 -37.74
C GLU A 114 -11.93 0.02 -36.47
N VAL A 115 -12.17 -1.21 -36.04
CA VAL A 115 -11.45 -1.85 -34.92
C VAL A 115 -10.10 -2.32 -35.43
N HIS A 116 -9.05 -1.53 -35.22
CA HIS A 116 -7.68 -2.01 -35.27
C HIS A 116 -7.31 -2.60 -33.88
N ASN A 117 -7.24 -3.93 -33.82
CA ASN A 117 -6.60 -4.64 -32.72
C ASN A 117 -5.09 -4.41 -32.76
N GLU A 118 -4.58 -3.51 -31.94
CA GLU A 118 -3.15 -3.46 -31.62
C GLU A 118 -2.86 -4.43 -30.47
N GLU A 119 -2.45 -5.65 -30.82
CA GLU A 119 -1.77 -6.54 -29.88
C GLU A 119 -0.40 -5.94 -29.54
N THR A 120 -0.32 -5.20 -28.44
CA THR A 120 0.95 -4.68 -27.91
C THR A 120 1.71 -5.82 -27.23
N ILE A 121 2.54 -6.51 -28.03
CA ILE A 121 3.53 -7.49 -27.55
C ILE A 121 4.53 -6.74 -26.66
N THR A 122 4.30 -6.76 -25.35
CA THR A 122 5.18 -6.17 -24.35
C THR A 122 6.38 -7.08 -24.15
N THR A 123 7.57 -6.59 -24.52
CA THR A 123 8.79 -7.41 -24.44
C THR A 123 9.14 -7.77 -22.99
N PRO A 124 9.83 -8.91 -22.74
CA PRO A 124 10.22 -9.34 -21.39
C PRO A 124 11.03 -8.29 -20.61
N ARG A 125 11.80 -7.45 -21.32
CA ARG A 125 12.57 -6.35 -20.73
C ARG A 125 11.67 -5.25 -20.16
N THR A 126 10.55 -4.94 -20.82
CA THR A 126 9.60 -3.93 -20.36
C THR A 126 8.89 -4.38 -19.10
N ILE A 127 8.52 -5.66 -19.03
CA ILE A 127 7.89 -6.27 -17.84
C ILE A 127 8.86 -6.27 -16.66
N LEU A 128 10.13 -6.66 -16.88
CA LEU A 128 11.15 -6.66 -15.82
C LEU A 128 11.44 -5.24 -15.29
N ALA A 129 11.51 -4.24 -16.18
CA ALA A 129 11.67 -2.84 -15.78
C ALA A 129 10.47 -2.35 -14.95
N PHE A 130 9.24 -2.74 -15.31
CA PHE A 130 8.05 -2.42 -14.55
C PHE A 130 8.06 -3.09 -13.17
N ILE A 131 8.39 -4.39 -13.09
CA ILE A 131 8.50 -5.14 -11.84
C ILE A 131 9.58 -4.55 -10.92
N LEU A 132 10.76 -4.21 -11.45
CA LEU A 132 11.84 -3.60 -10.68
C LEU A 132 11.50 -2.18 -10.19
N ALA A 133 10.78 -1.39 -10.99
CA ALA A 133 10.27 -0.09 -10.59
C ALA A 133 9.20 -0.23 -9.48
N SER A 134 8.28 -1.18 -9.60
CA SER A 134 7.27 -1.47 -8.56
C SER A 134 7.91 -2.01 -7.27
N ALA A 135 8.91 -2.90 -7.35
CA ALA A 135 9.63 -3.41 -6.19
C ALA A 135 10.47 -2.32 -5.49
N SER A 136 11.01 -1.35 -6.26
CA SER A 136 11.66 -0.17 -5.69
C SER A 136 10.66 0.81 -5.06
N ALA A 137 9.44 0.93 -5.61
CA ALA A 137 8.38 1.73 -5.01
C ALA A 137 7.80 1.11 -3.72
N MET A 138 7.89 -0.21 -3.55
CA MET A 138 7.55 -0.90 -2.29
C MET A 138 8.60 -0.76 -1.19
N LYS A 139 9.78 -0.20 -1.48
CA LYS A 139 10.73 0.20 -0.44
C LYS A 139 10.24 1.49 0.22
N LYS A 140 9.76 1.32 1.46
CA LYS A 140 9.50 2.36 2.49
C LYS A 140 8.17 3.10 2.39
N THR A 141 7.11 2.44 2.82
CA THR A 141 6.36 2.95 3.96
C THR A 141 6.37 1.92 5.08
N ALA A 142 7.58 1.58 5.56
CA ALA A 142 7.68 1.06 6.92
C ALA A 142 6.99 2.10 7.80
N HIS A 143 5.81 1.78 8.33
CA HIS A 143 5.17 2.59 9.35
C HIS A 143 6.13 2.63 10.54
N LYS A 144 7.07 3.59 10.52
CA LYS A 144 7.79 3.99 11.71
C LYS A 144 6.71 4.19 12.75
N GLY A 145 6.80 3.43 13.84
CA GLY A 145 5.82 3.45 14.92
C GLY A 145 5.47 4.87 15.34
N GLN A 146 4.31 5.00 15.96
CA GLN A 146 3.73 6.23 16.52
C GLN A 146 4.81 7.24 16.98
N GLN A 147 4.73 8.48 16.48
CA GLN A 147 5.70 9.54 16.76
C GLN A 147 5.07 10.64 17.61
N HIS A 148 5.85 11.23 18.51
CA HIS A 148 5.44 12.39 19.28
C HIS A 148 5.46 13.66 18.40
N LYS A 149 4.35 14.40 18.40
CA LYS A 149 4.17 15.62 17.59
C LYS A 149 4.42 16.88 18.40
N LYS A 150 4.61 18.01 17.71
CA LYS A 150 4.82 19.32 18.36
C LYS A 150 3.64 19.76 19.24
N CYS A 151 2.44 19.27 18.93
CA CYS A 151 1.25 19.48 19.76
C CYS A 151 1.21 18.64 21.05
N GLY A 152 2.19 17.77 21.30
CA GLY A 152 2.19 16.87 22.46
C GLY A 152 1.45 15.55 22.24
N HIS A 153 0.76 15.39 21.10
CA HIS A 153 0.04 14.17 20.79
C HIS A 153 0.94 13.13 20.10
N TYR A 154 0.66 11.87 20.38
CA TYR A 154 1.25 10.75 19.65
C TYR A 154 0.43 10.46 18.38
N CYS A 155 1.10 10.26 17.24
CA CYS A 155 0.42 10.10 15.96
C CYS A 155 1.16 9.15 15.01
N PHE A 156 0.40 8.42 14.19
CA PHE A 156 0.95 7.51 13.18
C PHE A 156 1.31 8.22 11.86
N LEU A 157 0.76 9.41 11.61
CA LEU A 157 1.20 10.24 10.50
C LEU A 157 2.63 10.70 10.79
N ASN A 158 3.58 10.27 9.98
CA ASN A 158 5.00 10.51 10.17
C ASN A 158 5.57 11.56 9.19
N THR A 159 4.80 11.94 8.17
CA THR A 159 5.18 12.93 7.16
C THR A 159 4.85 14.37 7.57
N THR A 160 3.85 14.59 8.43
CA THR A 160 3.41 15.93 8.83
C THR A 160 3.87 16.30 10.25
N PRO A 161 4.13 17.59 10.55
CA PRO A 161 4.51 18.03 11.90
C PRO A 161 3.32 18.07 12.88
N GLN A 162 2.09 18.19 12.37
CA GLN A 162 0.84 18.18 13.14
C GLN A 162 0.23 16.78 13.16
N CYS A 163 -0.46 16.42 14.25
CA CYS A 163 -1.27 15.20 14.33
C CYS A 163 -2.62 15.37 13.61
N CYS A 164 -3.35 14.27 13.38
CA CYS A 164 -4.65 14.28 12.69
C CYS A 164 -5.62 15.32 13.27
N GLU A 165 -5.72 15.35 14.60
CA GLU A 165 -6.64 16.24 15.31
C GLU A 165 -6.23 17.71 15.18
N CYS A 166 -4.97 18.04 15.43
CA CYS A 166 -4.50 19.43 15.31
C CYS A 166 -4.49 19.94 13.87
N SER A 167 -4.36 19.05 12.88
CA SER A 167 -4.48 19.41 11.47
C SER A 167 -5.93 19.61 11.03
N ASP A 168 -6.90 19.06 11.77
CA ASP A 168 -8.31 19.17 11.41
C ASP A 168 -8.88 20.53 11.85
N GLN A 169 -8.99 21.43 10.87
CA GLN A 169 -9.51 22.78 11.05
C GLN A 169 -11.00 22.90 10.66
N ARG A 170 -11.71 21.77 10.53
CA ARG A 170 -13.16 21.82 10.23
C ARG A 170 -13.89 22.57 11.36
N PRO A 171 -14.95 23.35 11.06
CA PRO A 171 -15.81 23.91 12.09
C PRO A 171 -16.51 22.82 12.91
N HIS A 172 -16.81 23.07 14.18
CA HIS A 172 -17.60 22.14 15.00
C HIS A 172 -19.06 22.18 14.54
N ALA A 173 -19.57 21.06 14.03
CA ALA A 173 -20.98 20.92 13.72
C ALA A 173 -21.79 20.85 15.03
N GLU A 174 -22.99 21.43 15.06
CA GLU A 174 -23.85 21.50 16.26
C GLU A 174 -24.15 20.12 16.86
N ASN A 175 -24.33 19.11 16.00
CA ASN A 175 -24.61 17.73 16.39
C ASN A 175 -23.35 16.83 16.46
N ASN A 176 -22.17 17.42 16.26
CA ASN A 176 -20.90 16.69 16.13
C ASN A 176 -20.95 15.55 15.09
N ARG A 177 -21.66 15.78 13.98
CA ARG A 177 -21.72 14.91 12.80
C ARG A 177 -21.26 15.65 11.56
N TYR A 178 -20.58 14.92 10.69
CA TYR A 178 -20.06 15.41 9.43
C TYR A 178 -20.59 14.55 8.29
N ASP A 179 -20.70 15.17 7.12
CA ASP A 179 -20.99 14.48 5.88
C ASP A 179 -19.81 13.57 5.53
N LYS A 180 -20.11 12.30 5.24
CA LYS A 180 -19.18 11.38 4.59
C LYS A 180 -19.79 10.84 3.32
N TYR A 181 -18.99 10.72 2.27
CA TYR A 181 -19.39 10.03 1.07
C TYR A 181 -19.07 8.54 1.22
N VAL A 182 -20.04 7.69 0.86
CA VAL A 182 -19.90 6.23 0.83
C VAL A 182 -20.21 5.75 -0.57
N ASP A 183 -19.28 5.01 -1.18
CA ASP A 183 -19.44 4.48 -2.52
C ASP A 183 -20.73 3.64 -2.64
N GLY A 184 -21.52 3.93 -3.67
CA GLY A 184 -22.82 3.30 -3.91
C GLY A 184 -23.96 3.77 -3.00
N HIS A 185 -23.70 4.60 -1.98
CA HIS A 185 -24.70 5.07 -1.01
C HIS A 185 -24.80 6.60 -0.88
N GLY A 186 -23.90 7.33 -1.54
CA GLY A 186 -23.93 8.79 -1.57
C GLY A 186 -23.45 9.43 -0.27
N ILE A 187 -23.92 10.66 -0.03
CA ILE A 187 -23.57 11.44 1.16
C ILE A 187 -24.41 10.97 2.36
N GLN A 188 -23.75 10.72 3.48
CA GLN A 188 -24.33 10.24 4.74
C GLN A 188 -23.93 11.18 5.89
N GLN A 189 -24.88 11.63 6.71
CA GLN A 189 -24.66 12.65 7.76
C GLN A 189 -24.41 12.07 9.15
N PHE A 190 -23.63 11.00 9.24
CA PHE A 190 -23.42 10.27 10.50
C PHE A 190 -21.96 10.16 10.92
N ALA A 191 -21.02 10.79 10.20
CA ALA A 191 -19.61 10.62 10.50
C ALA A 191 -19.20 11.39 11.75
N ARG A 192 -18.39 10.77 12.61
CA ARG A 192 -17.73 11.50 13.70
C ARG A 192 -16.52 12.24 13.12
N ARG A 193 -16.17 13.39 13.71
CA ARG A 193 -14.99 14.15 13.29
C ARG A 193 -13.73 13.27 13.21
N ASN A 194 -13.51 12.48 14.26
CA ASN A 194 -12.34 11.63 14.43
C ASN A 194 -12.43 10.27 13.72
N GLU A 195 -13.49 9.97 12.95
CA GLU A 195 -13.70 8.65 12.33
C GLU A 195 -12.52 8.20 11.44
N TYR A 196 -11.84 9.16 10.81
CA TYR A 196 -10.69 8.92 9.92
C TYR A 196 -9.35 9.30 10.52
N TYR A 197 -9.30 9.64 11.81
CA TYR A 197 -8.03 9.87 12.48
C TYR A 197 -7.27 8.55 12.66
N CYS A 198 -5.96 8.63 12.85
CA CYS A 198 -5.20 7.45 13.25
C CYS A 198 -5.66 6.93 14.64
N PRO A 199 -5.44 5.64 14.98
CA PRO A 199 -5.94 5.05 16.22
C PRO A 199 -5.62 5.84 17.49
N SER A 200 -4.41 6.41 17.59
CA SER A 200 -4.01 7.25 18.73
C SER A 200 -4.81 8.56 18.80
N CYS A 201 -5.00 9.24 17.67
CA CYS A 201 -5.68 10.54 17.67
C CYS A 201 -7.20 10.39 17.84
N LYS A 202 -7.77 9.19 17.69
CA LYS A 202 -9.19 8.95 17.99
C LYS A 202 -9.52 9.05 19.49
N GLN A 203 -8.52 8.98 20.37
CA GLN A 203 -8.67 8.93 21.82
C GLN A 203 -8.56 10.30 22.50
N HIS A 204 -8.19 11.33 21.75
CA HIS A 204 -8.19 12.74 22.18
C HIS A 204 -9.50 13.39 21.71
#